data_AF-A0A084G4V4-F1
#
_entry.id   AF-A0A084G4V4-F1
#
_cell.length_a   1.000
_cell.length_b   1.000
_cell.length_c   1.000
_cell.angle_alpha   90.00
_cell.angle_beta   90.00
_cell.angle_gamma   90.00
#
_symmetry.space_group_name_H-M   'P 1'
#
loop_
_entity.id
_entity.type
_entity.pdbx_description
1 polymer ?
#
loop_
_entity_poly.entity_id
_entity_poly.type
_entity_poly.pdbx_seq_one_letter_code
_entity_poly.pdbx_strand_id
1 'polypeptide(L)'
;MIKAVRNAFSFGTDLWDPSSRFETSWLFPPLVLFAFRTIIGLYILITRLLIIGKTCASDTGCAPVRNEFSYFTVLTYWGLTFYFIVASLHTLTYALTTRPLLDRFPRPLQALHSLFYTTVVTYPFLVTIVYWAILYDGPWYTVTYNGWKEISQHGLNSAFALFEVAFPRTAPPPWIHILWLIIILALYLALAYITHATKGFYPYDFLDSGPDGPGGPGWVAVYIICILVAVIVIFVVVKAIIWFRVWVTERKMHMDGKFAHQRRTEHDPEIDVGQK
;
A
#
# COMPACT_ATOMS: atom_id res chain seq x y z
N MET A 1 32.18 -0.80 -12.78
CA MET A 1 30.94 -1.59 -12.66
C MET A 1 30.63 -1.97 -11.19
N ILE A 2 31.54 -2.64 -10.46
CA ILE A 2 31.31 -3.09 -9.07
C ILE A 2 31.02 -1.94 -8.07
N LYS A 3 31.72 -0.80 -8.18
CA LYS A 3 31.51 0.37 -7.29
C LYS A 3 30.15 1.07 -7.52
N ALA A 4 29.69 1.10 -8.77
CA ALA A 4 28.38 1.65 -9.14
C ALA A 4 27.24 0.76 -8.62
N VAL A 5 27.38 -0.58 -8.71
CA VAL A 5 26.43 -1.53 -8.13
C VAL A 5 26.43 -1.44 -6.60
N ARG A 6 27.61 -1.34 -5.96
CA ARG A 6 27.70 -1.19 -4.49
C ARG A 6 27.01 0.07 -3.99
N ASN A 7 27.15 1.18 -4.70
CA ASN A 7 26.48 2.44 -4.37
C ASN A 7 24.97 2.40 -4.65
N ALA A 8 24.51 1.60 -5.62
CA ALA A 8 23.08 1.47 -5.94
C ALA A 8 22.28 0.75 -4.84
N PHE A 9 22.94 -0.09 -4.05
CA PHE A 9 22.32 -0.84 -2.94
C PHE A 9 22.78 -0.37 -1.55
N SER A 10 23.61 0.66 -1.46
CA SER A 10 24.03 1.21 -0.16
C SER A 10 22.94 2.10 0.43
N PHE A 11 22.69 1.97 1.74
CA PHE A 11 21.83 2.90 2.46
C PHE A 11 22.52 4.26 2.63
N GLY A 12 21.76 5.34 2.46
CA GLY A 12 22.25 6.69 2.72
C GLY A 12 22.56 6.93 4.20
N THR A 13 23.55 7.78 4.46
CA THR A 13 23.95 8.22 5.81
C THR A 13 23.24 9.49 6.25
N ASP A 14 22.66 10.25 5.32
CA ASP A 14 21.93 11.50 5.58
C ASP A 14 20.64 11.25 6.36
N LEU A 15 20.09 12.26 7.05
CA LEU A 15 18.84 12.11 7.82
C LEU A 15 17.73 11.40 7.03
N TRP A 16 17.12 10.39 7.66
CA TRP A 16 15.92 9.76 7.12
C TRP A 16 14.77 10.75 7.19
N ASP A 17 14.05 10.92 6.07
CA ASP A 17 12.86 11.77 5.96
C ASP A 17 12.89 13.05 6.83
N PRO A 18 13.78 14.01 6.53
CA PRO A 18 14.04 15.16 7.42
C PRO A 18 12.84 16.09 7.65
N SER A 19 11.72 15.88 6.95
CA SER A 19 10.49 16.66 7.09
C SER A 19 9.26 15.82 7.47
N SER A 20 9.47 14.57 7.91
CA SER A 20 8.43 13.63 8.35
C SER A 20 7.26 13.54 7.35
N ARG A 21 7.58 13.34 6.08
CA ARG A 21 6.61 13.27 4.97
C ARG A 21 5.72 12.04 5.08
N PHE A 22 6.19 10.95 5.67
CA PHE A 22 5.36 9.78 5.93
C PHE A 22 4.28 10.06 6.98
N GLU A 23 4.54 10.94 7.96
CA GLU A 23 3.67 11.24 9.10
C GLU A 23 2.90 12.55 9.00
N THR A 24 3.13 13.34 7.95
CA THR A 24 2.45 14.62 7.72
C THR A 24 1.53 14.57 6.50
N SER A 25 0.51 15.42 6.51
CA SER A 25 -0.41 15.62 5.38
C SER A 25 -0.40 17.10 4.98
N TRP A 26 -0.63 17.37 3.69
CA TRP A 26 -0.81 18.74 3.20
C TRP A 26 -2.13 19.36 3.72
N LEU A 27 -3.13 18.52 4.02
CA LEU A 27 -4.46 18.94 4.45
C LEU A 27 -4.70 18.72 5.95
N PHE A 28 -4.39 17.54 6.47
CA PHE A 28 -4.78 17.13 7.82
C PHE A 28 -3.69 17.33 8.86
N PRO A 29 -4.02 17.83 10.08
CA PRO A 29 -3.12 17.74 11.23
C PRO A 29 -2.72 16.29 11.54
N PRO A 30 -1.53 16.02 12.11
CA PRO A 30 -1.04 14.66 12.33
C PRO A 30 -2.01 13.75 13.12
N LEU A 31 -2.71 14.28 14.13
CA LEU A 31 -3.70 13.49 14.89
C LEU A 31 -4.91 13.08 14.03
N VAL A 32 -5.33 13.91 13.08
CA VAL A 32 -6.42 13.59 12.16
C VAL A 32 -5.95 12.55 11.14
N LEU A 33 -4.73 12.69 10.61
CA LEU A 33 -4.13 11.67 9.73
C LEU A 33 -3.99 10.32 10.45
N PHE A 34 -3.55 10.33 11.71
CA PHE A 34 -3.51 9.15 12.57
C PHE A 34 -4.89 8.50 12.71
N ALA A 35 -5.92 9.29 12.98
CA ALA A 35 -7.28 8.79 13.15
C ALA A 35 -7.79 8.11 11.87
N PHE A 36 -7.62 8.73 10.69
CA PHE A 36 -7.99 8.11 9.42
C PHE A 36 -7.24 6.80 9.16
N ARG A 37 -5.91 6.78 9.33
CA ARG A 37 -5.11 5.57 9.15
C ARG A 37 -5.55 4.45 10.10
N THR A 38 -5.86 4.80 11.35
CA THR A 38 -6.36 3.85 12.34
C THR A 38 -7.74 3.30 11.97
N ILE A 39 -8.68 4.17 11.57
CA ILE A 39 -10.02 3.75 11.14
C ILE A 39 -9.94 2.84 9.93
N ILE A 40 -9.13 3.17 8.93
CA ILE A 40 -8.91 2.33 7.74
C ILE A 40 -8.31 0.99 8.15
N GLY A 41 -7.22 0.98 8.92
CA GLY A 41 -6.58 -0.26 9.37
C GLY A 41 -7.52 -1.16 10.18
N LEU A 42 -8.31 -0.59 11.08
CA LEU A 42 -9.32 -1.31 11.86
C LEU A 42 -10.45 -1.84 10.98
N TYR A 43 -10.95 -1.05 10.03
CA TYR A 43 -11.97 -1.52 9.09
C TYR A 43 -11.50 -2.74 8.31
N ILE A 44 -10.28 -2.69 7.75
CA ILE A 44 -9.71 -3.79 6.97
C ILE A 44 -9.51 -5.03 7.86
N LEU A 45 -8.95 -4.86 9.06
CA LEU A 45 -8.76 -5.93 10.04
C LEU A 45 -10.09 -6.59 10.43
N ILE A 46 -11.07 -5.79 10.84
CA ILE A 46 -12.40 -6.29 11.23
C ILE A 46 -13.06 -7.00 10.06
N THR A 47 -12.98 -6.43 8.85
CA THR A 47 -13.50 -7.07 7.63
C THR A 47 -12.89 -8.45 7.43
N ARG A 48 -11.56 -8.58 7.55
CA ARG A 48 -10.92 -9.91 7.44
C ARG A 48 -11.38 -10.88 8.51
N LEU A 49 -11.41 -10.46 9.77
CA LEU A 49 -11.83 -11.32 10.87
C LEU A 49 -13.29 -11.78 10.72
N LEU A 50 -14.18 -10.89 10.25
CA LEU A 50 -15.58 -11.23 9.96
C LEU A 50 -15.70 -12.22 8.79
N ILE A 51 -14.91 -12.05 7.74
CA ILE A 51 -14.89 -12.98 6.61
C ILE A 51 -14.40 -14.34 7.06
N ILE A 52 -13.29 -14.40 7.79
CA ILE A 52 -12.74 -15.63 8.38
C ILE A 52 -13.78 -16.31 9.26
N GLY A 53 -14.37 -15.58 10.22
CA GLY A 53 -15.35 -16.13 11.16
C GLY A 53 -16.58 -16.68 10.45
N LYS A 54 -17.12 -15.94 9.48
CA LYS A 54 -18.31 -16.38 8.72
C LYS A 54 -18.00 -17.56 7.79
N THR A 55 -16.85 -17.59 7.14
CA THR A 55 -16.44 -18.76 6.34
C THR A 55 -16.28 -19.99 7.23
N CYS A 56 -15.61 -19.86 8.38
CA CYS A 56 -15.46 -20.93 9.35
C CYS A 56 -16.78 -21.46 9.91
N ALA A 57 -17.79 -20.59 10.06
CA ALA A 57 -19.12 -20.96 10.55
C ALA A 57 -20.05 -21.49 9.44
N SER A 58 -19.59 -21.55 8.18
CA SER A 58 -20.35 -22.14 7.08
C SER A 58 -20.24 -23.67 7.06
N ASP A 59 -21.06 -24.33 6.25
CA ASP A 59 -21.04 -25.78 6.08
C ASP A 59 -19.69 -26.32 5.57
N THR A 60 -18.89 -25.47 4.90
CA THR A 60 -17.53 -25.81 4.45
C THR A 60 -16.47 -25.73 5.55
N GLY A 61 -16.83 -25.22 6.73
CA GLY A 61 -15.94 -25.01 7.86
C GLY A 61 -14.78 -24.06 7.55
N CYS A 62 -13.68 -24.19 8.31
CA CYS A 62 -12.49 -23.35 8.13
C CYS A 62 -11.58 -23.78 6.98
N ALA A 63 -11.95 -24.78 6.17
CA ALA A 63 -11.09 -25.29 5.10
C ALA A 63 -10.70 -24.20 4.07
N PRO A 64 -11.63 -23.34 3.59
CA PRO A 64 -11.28 -22.26 2.66
C PRO A 64 -10.37 -21.19 3.29
N VAL A 65 -10.55 -20.91 4.59
CA VAL A 65 -9.70 -19.96 5.33
C VAL A 65 -8.24 -20.42 5.35
N ARG A 66 -7.97 -21.72 5.48
CA ARG A 66 -6.60 -22.28 5.44
C ARG A 66 -5.89 -22.03 4.11
N ASN A 67 -6.64 -21.68 3.07
CA ASN A 67 -6.13 -21.39 1.74
C ASN A 67 -5.97 -19.89 1.46
N GLU A 68 -6.42 -19.01 2.35
CA GLU A 68 -6.52 -17.58 2.07
C GLU A 68 -5.17 -16.93 1.69
N PHE A 69 -4.07 -17.35 2.34
CA PHE A 69 -2.73 -16.84 2.03
C PHE A 69 -2.16 -17.32 0.69
N SER A 70 -2.87 -18.18 -0.03
CA SER A 70 -2.51 -18.58 -1.40
C SER A 70 -2.96 -17.52 -2.43
N TYR A 71 -3.88 -16.62 -2.05
CA TYR A 71 -4.44 -15.61 -2.95
C TYR A 71 -3.73 -14.26 -2.76
N PHE A 72 -3.14 -13.72 -3.83
CA PHE A 72 -2.48 -12.41 -3.81
C PHE A 72 -3.43 -11.28 -3.40
N THR A 73 -4.69 -11.37 -3.81
CA THR A 73 -5.73 -10.40 -3.44
C THR A 73 -5.95 -10.33 -1.92
N VAL A 74 -5.91 -11.49 -1.24
CA VAL A 74 -6.01 -11.57 0.23
C VAL A 74 -4.71 -11.09 0.89
N LEU A 75 -3.55 -11.49 0.37
CA LEU A 75 -2.25 -10.99 0.83
C LEU A 75 -2.14 -9.47 0.74
N THR A 76 -2.65 -8.88 -0.34
CA THR A 76 -2.67 -7.42 -0.53
C THR A 76 -3.56 -6.73 0.51
N TYR A 77 -4.72 -7.30 0.82
CA TYR A 77 -5.62 -6.75 1.84
C TYR A 77 -5.03 -6.86 3.25
N TRP A 78 -4.37 -7.97 3.59
CA TRP A 78 -3.57 -8.07 4.82
C TRP A 78 -2.39 -7.09 4.85
N GLY A 79 -1.72 -6.90 3.70
CA GLY A 79 -0.68 -5.89 3.52
C GLY A 79 -1.17 -4.48 3.86
N LEU A 80 -2.37 -4.11 3.39
CA LEU A 80 -3.00 -2.85 3.77
C LEU A 80 -3.27 -2.77 5.27
N THR A 81 -3.83 -3.81 5.90
CA THR A 81 -4.07 -3.83 7.36
C THR A 81 -2.79 -3.49 8.12
N PHE A 82 -1.71 -4.23 7.86
CA PHE A 82 -0.46 -4.05 8.58
C PHE A 82 0.19 -2.70 8.27
N TYR A 83 0.11 -2.25 7.01
CA TYR A 83 0.62 -0.94 6.63
C TYR A 83 -0.09 0.18 7.40
N PHE A 84 -1.43 0.19 7.41
CA PHE A 84 -2.20 1.26 8.04
C PHE A 84 -2.01 1.28 9.57
N ILE A 85 -1.85 0.13 10.21
CA ILE A 85 -1.50 0.04 11.64
C ILE A 85 -0.09 0.59 11.89
N VAL A 86 0.91 0.18 11.10
CA VAL A 86 2.29 0.65 11.28
C VAL A 86 2.41 2.15 10.99
N ALA A 87 1.80 2.63 9.90
CA ALA A 87 1.76 4.03 9.52
C ALA A 87 1.00 4.88 10.56
N SER A 88 -0.08 4.37 11.16
CA SER A 88 -0.76 5.08 12.25
C SER A 88 0.12 5.22 13.47
N LEU A 89 0.87 4.17 13.87
CA LEU A 89 1.82 4.24 14.99
C LEU A 89 2.95 5.25 14.74
N HIS A 90 3.52 5.27 13.53
CA HIS A 90 4.50 6.29 13.14
C HIS A 90 3.90 7.71 13.23
N THR A 91 2.69 7.89 12.72
CA THR A 91 1.98 9.17 12.76
C THR A 91 1.65 9.62 14.18
N LEU A 92 1.19 8.71 15.05
CA LEU A 92 0.86 9.02 16.44
C LEU A 92 2.10 9.42 17.22
N THR A 93 3.18 8.64 17.10
CA THR A 93 4.44 8.94 17.78
C THR A 93 5.02 10.28 17.32
N TYR A 94 4.91 10.60 16.03
CA TYR A 94 5.23 11.94 15.53
C TYR A 94 4.33 13.02 16.12
N ALA A 95 3.02 12.81 16.14
CA ALA A 95 2.06 13.78 16.69
C ALA A 95 2.31 14.09 18.17
N LEU A 96 2.72 13.09 18.95
CA LEU A 96 2.96 13.22 20.39
C LEU A 96 4.37 13.72 20.75
N THR A 97 5.37 13.38 19.94
CA THR A 97 6.79 13.57 20.34
C THR A 97 7.64 14.34 19.35
N THR A 98 7.06 14.78 18.22
CA THR A 98 7.73 15.38 17.05
C THR A 98 8.82 14.51 16.40
N ARG A 99 9.06 13.30 16.91
CA ARG A 99 10.00 12.31 16.38
C ARG A 99 9.27 10.98 16.13
N PRO A 100 8.97 10.63 14.86
CA PRO A 100 8.26 9.40 14.54
C PRO A 100 9.02 8.16 15.02
N LEU A 101 8.29 7.08 15.28
CA LEU A 101 8.88 5.77 15.58
C LEU A 101 9.77 5.27 14.42
N LEU A 102 9.41 5.60 13.18
CA LEU A 102 10.19 5.23 11.98
C LEU A 102 11.62 5.76 12.02
N ASP A 103 11.85 6.97 12.56
CA ASP A 103 13.19 7.57 12.71
C ASP A 103 14.08 6.82 13.70
N ARG A 104 13.49 5.97 14.55
CA ARG A 104 14.22 5.17 15.53
C ARG A 104 14.68 3.83 14.96
N PHE A 105 14.15 3.43 13.80
CA PHE A 105 14.51 2.18 13.16
C PHE A 105 15.86 2.28 12.42
N PRO A 106 16.60 1.17 12.28
CA PRO A 106 17.78 1.14 11.43
C PRO A 106 17.38 1.34 9.95
N ARG A 107 18.32 1.85 9.15
CA ARG A 107 18.12 2.20 7.73
C ARG A 107 17.43 1.14 6.87
N PRO A 108 17.72 -0.17 7.03
CA PRO A 108 17.02 -1.19 6.24
C PRO A 108 15.52 -1.22 6.52
N LEU A 109 15.09 -1.09 7.79
CA LEU A 109 13.68 -1.08 8.15
C LEU A 109 12.97 0.20 7.69
N GLN A 110 13.68 1.33 7.68
CA GLN A 110 13.18 2.58 7.09
C GLN A 110 12.96 2.45 5.58
N ALA A 111 13.94 1.91 4.86
CA ALA A 111 13.82 1.63 3.43
C ALA A 111 12.69 0.63 3.14
N LEU A 112 12.56 -0.41 3.97
CA LEU A 112 11.46 -1.37 3.86
C LEU A 112 10.10 -0.72 4.12
N HIS A 113 9.96 0.23 5.04
CA HIS A 113 8.72 0.98 5.22
C HIS A 113 8.38 1.81 3.97
N SER A 114 9.37 2.43 3.34
CA SER A 114 9.18 3.16 2.07
C SER A 114 8.78 2.24 0.91
N LEU A 115 9.39 1.05 0.84
CA LEU A 115 8.95 0.02 -0.10
C LEU A 115 7.54 -0.45 0.24
N PHE A 116 7.20 -0.64 1.53
CA PHE A 116 5.88 -1.08 1.98
C PHE A 116 4.80 -0.07 1.57
N TYR A 117 5.04 1.23 1.78
CA TYR A 117 4.20 2.31 1.22
C TYR A 117 3.99 2.13 -0.28
N THR A 118 5.06 1.85 -1.02
CA THR A 118 4.99 1.69 -2.48
C THR A 118 4.15 0.49 -2.89
N THR A 119 4.22 -0.62 -2.16
CA THR A 119 3.33 -1.77 -2.40
C THR A 119 1.86 -1.38 -2.18
N VAL A 120 1.56 -0.61 -1.13
CA VAL A 120 0.21 -0.17 -0.78
C VAL A 120 -0.36 0.84 -1.76
N VAL A 121 0.45 1.72 -2.33
CA VAL A 121 -0.06 2.64 -3.37
C VAL A 121 -0.05 2.04 -4.78
N THR A 122 0.40 0.78 -4.96
CA THR A 122 0.50 0.16 -6.30
C THR A 122 -0.37 -1.10 -6.43
N TYR A 123 -0.17 -2.11 -5.58
CA TYR A 123 -0.84 -3.41 -5.73
C TYR A 123 -2.36 -3.38 -5.56
N PRO A 124 -2.95 -2.54 -4.69
CA PRO A 124 -4.40 -2.47 -4.59
C PRO A 124 -5.09 -2.14 -5.91
N PHE A 125 -4.51 -1.24 -6.72
CA PHE A 125 -5.03 -0.93 -8.05
C PHE A 125 -4.92 -2.13 -8.99
N LEU A 126 -3.78 -2.86 -8.95
CA LEU A 126 -3.61 -4.08 -9.72
C LEU A 126 -4.66 -5.13 -9.33
N VAL A 127 -4.88 -5.33 -8.03
CA VAL A 127 -5.89 -6.27 -7.49
C VAL A 127 -7.28 -5.88 -7.94
N THR A 128 -7.66 -4.60 -7.83
CA THR A 128 -8.99 -4.13 -8.28
C THR A 128 -9.17 -4.37 -9.78
N ILE A 129 -8.17 -4.02 -10.61
CA ILE A 129 -8.24 -4.21 -12.06
C ILE A 129 -8.34 -5.69 -12.41
N VAL A 130 -7.45 -6.55 -11.88
CA VAL A 130 -7.44 -7.99 -12.16
C VAL A 130 -8.74 -8.63 -11.68
N TYR A 131 -9.25 -8.24 -10.51
CA TYR A 131 -10.51 -8.78 -10.02
C TYR A 131 -11.65 -8.49 -11.00
N TRP A 132 -11.88 -7.22 -11.34
CA TRP A 132 -13.03 -6.84 -12.17
C TRP A 132 -12.87 -7.15 -13.66
N ALA A 133 -11.64 -7.21 -14.17
CA ALA A 133 -11.39 -7.45 -15.60
C ALA A 133 -11.15 -8.93 -15.93
N ILE A 134 -10.76 -9.77 -14.95
CA ILE A 134 -10.33 -11.16 -15.19
C ILE A 134 -11.07 -12.15 -14.29
N LEU A 135 -11.21 -11.87 -12.98
CA LEU A 135 -11.71 -12.87 -12.02
C LEU A 135 -13.22 -12.83 -11.80
N TYR A 136 -13.83 -11.66 -11.93
CA TYR A 136 -15.26 -11.48 -11.73
C TYR A 136 -16.01 -12.02 -12.95
N ASP A 137 -16.81 -13.06 -12.71
CA ASP A 137 -17.71 -13.62 -13.70
C ASP A 137 -19.14 -13.61 -13.13
N GLY A 138 -20.08 -13.05 -13.89
CA GLY A 138 -21.51 -13.09 -13.58
C GLY A 138 -22.19 -11.74 -13.30
N PRO A 139 -23.51 -11.78 -13.00
CA PRO A 139 -24.30 -10.60 -12.68
C PRO A 139 -23.94 -10.05 -11.29
N TRP A 140 -24.38 -8.82 -11.02
CA TRP A 140 -24.18 -8.19 -9.71
C TRP A 140 -24.67 -9.06 -8.55
N TYR A 141 -24.02 -8.95 -7.40
CA TYR A 141 -24.30 -9.80 -6.24
C TYR A 141 -25.74 -9.66 -5.75
N THR A 142 -26.46 -10.77 -5.73
CA THR A 142 -27.83 -10.86 -5.18
C THR A 142 -27.84 -11.08 -3.67
N VAL A 143 -26.74 -11.61 -3.12
CA VAL A 143 -26.55 -11.80 -1.68
C VAL A 143 -25.73 -10.63 -1.13
N THR A 144 -26.33 -9.83 -0.24
CA THR A 144 -25.70 -8.64 0.35
C THR A 144 -24.33 -8.92 0.96
N TYR A 145 -24.18 -10.05 1.66
CA TYR A 145 -22.90 -10.43 2.24
C TYR A 145 -21.81 -10.66 1.18
N ASN A 146 -22.15 -11.31 0.06
CA ASN A 146 -21.18 -11.55 -1.01
C ASN A 146 -20.76 -10.22 -1.63
N GLY A 147 -21.73 -9.33 -1.91
CA GLY A 147 -21.42 -7.99 -2.40
C GLY A 147 -20.53 -7.19 -1.45
N TRP A 148 -20.88 -7.15 -0.16
CA TRP A 148 -20.04 -6.49 0.85
C TRP A 148 -18.62 -7.08 0.91
N LYS A 149 -18.50 -8.41 0.92
CA LYS A 149 -17.21 -9.12 1.01
C LYS A 149 -16.31 -8.76 -0.17
N GLU A 150 -16.82 -8.90 -1.39
CA GLU A 150 -16.06 -8.69 -2.61
C GLU A 150 -15.74 -7.20 -2.83
N ILE A 151 -16.70 -6.30 -2.59
CA ILE A 151 -16.45 -4.85 -2.66
C ILE A 151 -15.42 -4.42 -1.62
N SER A 152 -15.49 -4.93 -0.39
CA SER A 152 -14.50 -4.57 0.63
C SER A 152 -13.10 -5.05 0.26
N GLN A 153 -12.97 -6.31 -0.17
CA GLN A 153 -11.66 -6.89 -0.51
C GLN A 153 -11.08 -6.37 -1.82
N HIS A 154 -11.90 -6.13 -2.84
CA HIS A 154 -11.42 -5.87 -4.21
C HIS A 154 -11.73 -4.45 -4.70
N GLY A 155 -12.78 -3.82 -4.20
CA GLY A 155 -13.10 -2.41 -4.49
C GLY A 155 -12.39 -1.44 -3.55
N LEU A 156 -12.65 -1.55 -2.25
CA LEU A 156 -12.12 -0.61 -1.26
C LEU A 156 -10.60 -0.67 -1.10
N ASN A 157 -9.96 -1.76 -1.53
CA ASN A 157 -8.49 -1.87 -1.65
C ASN A 157 -7.91 -0.62 -2.35
N SER A 158 -8.43 -0.26 -3.52
CA SER A 158 -8.01 0.93 -4.27
C SER A 158 -8.41 2.24 -3.59
N ALA A 159 -9.55 2.29 -2.90
CA ALA A 159 -9.96 3.48 -2.15
C ALA A 159 -8.99 3.79 -1.00
N PHE A 160 -8.53 2.76 -0.28
CA PHE A 160 -7.53 2.90 0.77
C PHE A 160 -6.16 3.29 0.21
N ALA A 161 -5.75 2.72 -0.93
CA ALA A 161 -4.55 3.18 -1.62
C ALA A 161 -4.65 4.65 -2.06
N LEU A 162 -5.80 5.07 -2.59
CA LEU A 162 -6.06 6.47 -2.99
C LEU A 162 -5.94 7.42 -1.80
N PHE A 163 -6.34 7.03 -0.59
CA PHE A 163 -6.13 7.85 0.60
C PHE A 163 -4.63 8.17 0.81
N GLU A 164 -3.76 7.17 0.74
CA GLU A 164 -2.31 7.32 0.89
C GLU A 164 -1.62 8.04 -0.28
N VAL A 165 -2.22 7.99 -1.46
CA VAL A 165 -1.79 8.79 -2.63
C VAL A 165 -2.18 10.25 -2.46
N ALA A 166 -3.41 10.51 -2.00
CA ALA A 166 -4.04 11.82 -2.04
C ALA A 166 -3.62 12.73 -0.88
N PHE A 167 -3.60 12.24 0.37
CA PHE A 167 -3.53 13.11 1.55
C PHE A 167 -2.15 13.22 2.22
N PRO A 168 -1.40 12.14 2.45
CA PRO A 168 -0.07 12.23 3.03
C PRO A 168 0.91 13.01 2.14
N ARG A 169 1.95 13.56 2.76
CA ARG A 169 3.01 14.28 2.05
C ARG A 169 4.07 13.37 1.45
N THR A 170 3.95 12.05 1.58
CA THR A 170 4.91 11.07 1.09
C THR A 170 5.40 11.39 -0.32
N ALA A 171 6.71 11.43 -0.51
CA ALA A 171 7.30 11.79 -1.80
C ALA A 171 7.06 10.71 -2.86
N PRO A 172 7.21 11.03 -4.16
CA PRO A 172 7.09 10.04 -5.23
C PRO A 172 8.05 8.85 -4.99
N PRO A 173 7.57 7.59 -5.09
CA PRO A 173 8.41 6.41 -4.87
C PRO A 173 9.68 6.41 -5.75
N PRO A 174 10.84 5.99 -5.23
CA PRO A 174 12.05 5.87 -6.03
C PRO A 174 11.91 4.77 -7.09
N TRP A 175 12.59 4.94 -8.23
CA TRP A 175 12.48 4.01 -9.37
C TRP A 175 12.92 2.59 -9.06
N ILE A 176 13.87 2.41 -8.13
CA ILE A 176 14.33 1.09 -7.70
C ILE A 176 13.20 0.25 -7.08
N HIS A 177 12.12 0.86 -6.59
CA HIS A 177 11.00 0.10 -6.07
C HIS A 177 10.28 -0.72 -7.16
N ILE A 178 10.34 -0.35 -8.45
CA ILE A 178 9.80 -1.20 -9.52
C ILE A 178 10.45 -2.59 -9.47
N LEU A 179 11.78 -2.66 -9.34
CA LEU A 179 12.49 -3.93 -9.23
C LEU A 179 11.95 -4.78 -8.07
N TRP A 180 11.77 -4.16 -6.90
CA TRP A 180 11.28 -4.85 -5.71
C TRP A 180 9.81 -5.27 -5.82
N LEU A 181 8.97 -4.49 -6.48
CA LEU A 181 7.60 -4.89 -6.79
C LEU A 181 7.58 -6.13 -7.70
N ILE A 182 8.42 -6.15 -8.74
CA ILE A 182 8.55 -7.31 -9.62
C ILE A 182 9.03 -8.54 -8.85
N ILE A 183 10.03 -8.38 -7.97
CA ILE A 183 10.52 -9.48 -7.12
C ILE A 183 9.41 -10.02 -6.23
N ILE A 184 8.62 -9.16 -5.57
CA ILE A 184 7.51 -9.60 -4.72
C ILE A 184 6.44 -10.35 -5.52
N LEU A 185 6.10 -9.89 -6.73
CA LEU A 185 5.16 -10.61 -7.61
C LEU A 185 5.74 -11.95 -8.10
N ALA A 186 7.04 -12.02 -8.38
CA ALA A 186 7.69 -13.29 -8.73
C ALA A 186 7.69 -14.27 -7.55
N LEU A 187 7.90 -13.78 -6.32
CA LEU A 187 7.75 -14.59 -5.11
C LEU A 187 6.31 -15.07 -4.91
N TYR A 188 5.33 -14.23 -5.21
CA TYR A 188 3.92 -14.66 -5.21
C TYR A 188 3.64 -15.73 -6.27
N LEU A 189 4.16 -15.58 -7.48
CA LEU A 189 4.03 -16.58 -8.53
C LEU A 189 4.62 -17.92 -8.06
N ALA A 190 5.81 -17.91 -7.46
CA ALA A 190 6.40 -19.11 -6.86
C ALA A 190 5.50 -19.70 -5.77
N LEU A 191 4.92 -18.87 -4.90
CA LEU A 191 3.96 -19.31 -3.88
C LEU A 191 2.74 -19.98 -4.50
N ALA A 192 2.19 -19.45 -5.60
CA ALA A 192 1.04 -20.05 -6.29
C ALA A 192 1.34 -21.47 -6.81
N TYR A 193 2.55 -21.70 -7.35
CA TYR A 193 2.97 -23.04 -7.77
C TYR A 193 3.28 -23.96 -6.59
N ILE A 194 3.79 -23.43 -5.46
CA ILE A 194 3.91 -24.19 -4.22
C ILE A 194 2.52 -24.59 -3.70
N THR A 195 1.52 -23.69 -3.76
CA THR A 195 0.13 -24.01 -3.42
C THR A 195 -0.38 -25.15 -4.28
N HIS A 196 -0.16 -25.11 -5.59
CA HIS A 196 -0.56 -26.22 -6.46
C HIS A 196 0.13 -27.54 -6.06
N ALA A 197 1.44 -27.52 -5.86
CA ALA A 197 2.21 -28.71 -5.49
C ALA A 197 1.82 -29.31 -4.12
N THR A 198 1.39 -28.47 -3.17
CA THR A 198 1.12 -28.90 -1.78
C THR A 198 -0.36 -29.06 -1.45
N LYS A 199 -1.24 -28.37 -2.19
CA LYS A 199 -2.69 -28.32 -1.93
C LYS A 199 -3.54 -28.74 -3.12
N GLY A 200 -2.94 -28.97 -4.29
CA GLY A 200 -3.62 -29.51 -5.47
C GLY A 200 -4.48 -28.52 -6.25
N PHE A 201 -4.32 -27.21 -6.05
CA PHE A 201 -5.08 -26.19 -6.78
C PHE A 201 -4.24 -24.96 -7.12
N TYR A 202 -4.58 -24.26 -8.21
CA TYR A 202 -4.06 -22.94 -8.52
C TYR A 202 -4.94 -21.85 -7.87
N PRO A 203 -4.36 -20.80 -7.25
CA PRO A 203 -5.16 -19.69 -6.73
C PRO A 203 -5.96 -18.95 -7.79
N TYR A 204 -5.50 -18.98 -9.05
CA TYR A 204 -6.17 -18.38 -10.19
C TYR A 204 -6.08 -19.31 -11.38
N ASP A 205 -7.19 -19.54 -12.07
CA ASP A 205 -7.27 -20.50 -13.18
C ASP A 205 -6.37 -20.10 -14.36
N PHE A 206 -6.10 -18.81 -14.54
CA PHE A 206 -5.17 -18.32 -15.57
C PHE A 206 -3.70 -18.73 -15.34
N LEU A 207 -3.37 -19.31 -14.18
CA LEU A 207 -2.05 -19.89 -13.90
C LEU A 207 -1.96 -21.39 -14.23
N ASP A 208 -3.10 -22.04 -14.44
CA ASP A 208 -3.14 -23.43 -14.85
C ASP A 208 -2.80 -23.54 -16.33
N SER A 209 -1.90 -24.45 -16.69
CA SER A 209 -1.57 -24.75 -18.09
C SER A 209 -2.33 -25.97 -18.63
N GLY A 210 -3.09 -26.65 -17.77
CA GLY A 210 -3.87 -27.83 -18.07
C GLY A 210 -5.26 -27.52 -18.66
N PRO A 211 -6.15 -28.54 -18.68
CA PRO A 211 -7.49 -28.44 -19.27
C PRO A 211 -8.39 -27.40 -18.61
N ASP A 212 -8.20 -27.13 -17.32
CA ASP A 212 -9.00 -26.18 -16.55
C ASP A 212 -8.48 -24.73 -16.67
N GLY A 213 -7.36 -24.54 -17.38
CA GLY A 213 -6.71 -23.25 -17.61
C GLY A 213 -7.07 -22.58 -18.95
N PRO A 214 -6.36 -21.52 -19.34
CA PRO A 214 -6.67 -20.71 -20.52
C PRO A 214 -6.21 -21.36 -21.85
N GLY A 215 -5.91 -22.66 -21.88
CA GLY A 215 -5.54 -23.39 -23.10
C GLY A 215 -4.04 -23.57 -23.33
N GLY A 216 -3.26 -23.80 -22.27
CA GLY A 216 -1.86 -24.21 -22.36
C GLY A 216 -0.84 -23.22 -21.82
N PRO A 217 0.46 -23.62 -21.78
CA PRO A 217 1.52 -22.82 -21.16
C PRO A 217 1.78 -21.47 -21.84
N GLY A 218 1.47 -21.35 -23.13
CA GLY A 218 1.60 -20.08 -23.87
C GLY A 218 0.65 -19.00 -23.33
N TRP A 219 -0.60 -19.37 -23.00
CA TRP A 219 -1.56 -18.43 -22.44
C TRP A 219 -1.22 -18.03 -21.00
N VAL A 220 -0.74 -18.96 -20.19
CA VAL A 220 -0.23 -18.64 -18.84
C VAL A 220 0.89 -17.60 -18.93
N ALA A 221 1.84 -17.76 -19.86
CA ALA A 221 2.89 -16.78 -20.09
C ALA A 221 2.36 -15.40 -20.49
N VAL A 222 1.32 -15.34 -21.32
CA VAL A 222 0.63 -14.08 -21.68
C VAL A 222 0.06 -13.40 -20.44
N TYR A 223 -0.65 -14.12 -19.56
CA TYR A 223 -1.19 -13.54 -18.32
C TYR A 223 -0.09 -13.00 -17.40
N ILE A 224 0.99 -13.75 -17.22
CA ILE A 224 2.13 -13.33 -16.41
C ILE A 224 2.75 -12.04 -16.96
N ILE A 225 2.97 -11.96 -18.28
CA ILE A 225 3.53 -10.77 -18.94
C ILE A 225 2.55 -9.58 -18.83
N CYS A 226 1.25 -9.80 -19.04
CA CYS A 226 0.24 -8.76 -18.91
C CYS A 226 0.20 -8.17 -17.49
N ILE A 227 0.22 -9.02 -16.46
CA ILE A 227 0.26 -8.59 -15.05
C ILE A 227 1.56 -7.82 -14.74
N LEU A 228 2.70 -8.29 -15.27
CA LEU A 228 3.98 -7.61 -15.13
C LEU A 228 3.97 -6.21 -15.77
N VAL A 229 3.43 -6.08 -16.97
CA VAL A 229 3.29 -4.78 -17.64
C VAL A 229 2.31 -3.89 -16.85
N ALA A 230 1.19 -4.44 -16.39
CA ALA A 230 0.19 -3.70 -15.63
C ALA A 230 0.78 -3.10 -14.35
N VAL A 231 1.56 -3.85 -13.56
CA VAL A 231 2.17 -3.30 -12.33
C VAL A 231 3.16 -2.16 -12.63
N ILE A 232 3.92 -2.25 -13.73
CA ILE A 232 4.87 -1.20 -14.14
C ILE A 232 4.10 0.07 -14.53
N VAL A 233 3.05 -0.06 -15.33
CA VAL A 233 2.20 1.06 -15.76
C VAL A 233 1.54 1.71 -14.54
N ILE A 234 0.94 0.92 -13.65
CA ILE A 234 0.31 1.42 -12.42
C ILE A 234 1.33 2.17 -11.56
N PHE A 235 2.53 1.63 -11.36
CA PHE A 235 3.59 2.32 -10.62
C PHE A 235 3.92 3.69 -11.22
N VAL A 236 4.08 3.77 -12.55
CA VAL A 236 4.38 5.04 -13.24
C VAL A 236 3.25 6.03 -13.06
N VAL A 237 1.99 5.59 -13.21
CA VAL A 237 0.80 6.43 -13.03
C VAL A 237 0.71 6.94 -11.60
N VAL A 238 0.82 6.06 -10.60
CA VAL A 238 0.77 6.43 -9.18
C VAL A 238 1.89 7.39 -8.82
N LYS A 239 3.12 7.12 -9.29
CA LYS A 239 4.25 8.02 -9.09
C LYS A 239 4.01 9.39 -9.71
N ALA A 240 3.43 9.45 -10.91
CA ALA A 240 3.06 10.70 -11.57
C ALA A 240 1.97 11.47 -10.81
N ILE A 241 0.94 10.77 -10.29
CA ILE A 241 -0.12 11.37 -9.47
C ILE A 241 0.46 11.93 -8.17
N ILE A 242 1.31 11.18 -7.47
CA ILE A 242 1.98 11.63 -6.24
C ILE A 242 2.86 12.85 -6.54
N TRP A 243 3.63 12.81 -7.62
CA TRP A 243 4.45 13.95 -8.05
C TRP A 243 3.60 15.19 -8.34
N PHE A 244 2.50 15.01 -9.08
CA PHE A 244 1.57 16.08 -9.39
C PHE A 244 0.94 16.64 -8.11
N ARG A 245 0.50 15.79 -7.19
CA ARG A 245 -0.02 16.20 -5.87
C ARG A 245 1.02 17.03 -5.12
N VAL A 246 2.27 16.56 -4.97
CA VAL A 246 3.34 17.34 -4.32
C VAL A 246 3.53 18.69 -4.99
N TRP A 247 3.60 18.72 -6.33
CA TRP A 247 3.79 19.95 -7.07
C TRP A 247 2.63 20.94 -6.86
N VAL A 248 1.39 20.48 -6.97
CA VAL A 248 0.21 21.31 -6.71
C VAL A 248 0.20 21.82 -5.27
N THR A 249 0.31 20.92 -4.28
CA THR A 249 0.13 21.28 -2.87
C THR A 249 1.28 22.12 -2.35
N GLU A 250 2.54 21.76 -2.64
CA GLU A 250 3.71 22.44 -2.05
C GLU A 250 4.16 23.63 -2.91
N ARG A 251 4.16 23.52 -4.24
CA ARG A 251 4.67 24.60 -5.11
C ARG A 251 3.62 25.60 -5.55
N LYS A 252 2.36 25.20 -5.73
CA LYS A 252 1.29 26.10 -6.20
C LYS A 252 0.41 26.64 -5.09
N MET A 253 0.07 25.80 -4.11
CA MET A 253 -0.80 26.18 -3.00
C MET A 253 -0.06 26.57 -1.72
N HIS A 254 1.27 26.40 -1.66
CA HIS A 254 2.08 26.66 -0.46
C HIS A 254 1.58 25.90 0.79
N MET A 255 1.00 24.72 0.58
CA MET A 255 0.54 23.81 1.63
C MET A 255 1.64 22.79 1.95
N ASP A 256 2.74 23.29 2.52
CA ASP A 256 3.94 22.50 2.88
C ASP A 256 3.71 21.53 4.05
N GLY A 257 2.48 21.33 4.49
CA GLY A 257 2.10 20.37 5.51
C GLY A 257 1.59 20.95 6.81
N LYS A 258 0.78 20.15 7.50
CA LYS A 258 0.41 20.38 8.90
C LYS A 258 1.33 19.54 9.78
N PHE A 259 2.12 20.22 10.62
CA PHE A 259 3.12 19.61 11.49
C PHE A 259 2.61 19.56 12.94
N ALA A 260 3.15 18.63 13.74
CA ALA A 260 2.74 18.43 15.14
C ALA A 260 3.05 19.66 16.02
N HIS A 261 4.08 20.42 15.67
CA HIS A 261 4.41 21.68 16.30
C HIS A 261 4.55 22.77 15.23
N GLN A 262 3.47 23.52 14.99
CA GLN A 262 3.62 24.82 14.34
C GLN A 262 4.19 25.76 15.40
N ARG A 263 5.43 26.26 15.21
CA ARG A 263 5.83 27.47 15.94
C ARG A 263 4.76 28.51 15.62
N ARG A 264 4.03 29.01 16.63
CA ARG A 264 3.48 30.35 16.53
C ARG A 264 4.69 31.22 16.21
N THR A 265 4.80 31.71 14.98
CA THR A 265 5.42 33.01 14.78
C THR A 265 4.53 33.98 15.52
N GLU A 266 4.77 34.13 16.82
CA GLU A 266 4.38 35.32 17.54
C GLU A 266 4.95 36.48 16.73
N HIS A 267 4.03 37.31 16.27
CA HIS A 267 4.32 38.66 15.87
C HIS A 267 4.97 39.30 17.09
N ASP A 268 6.29 39.43 17.11
CA ASP A 268 6.97 40.36 18.01
C ASP A 268 6.64 41.75 17.44
N PRO A 269 5.75 42.56 18.05
CA PRO A 269 5.82 43.98 17.84
C PRO A 269 7.16 44.43 18.43
N GLU A 270 8.06 44.78 17.52
CA GLU A 270 9.30 45.48 17.75
C GLU A 270 9.08 46.52 18.87
N ILE A 271 9.73 46.30 20.02
CA ILE A 271 9.79 47.30 21.08
C ILE A 271 10.59 48.46 20.49
N ASP A 272 9.88 49.53 20.11
CA ASP A 272 10.45 50.82 19.78
C ASP A 272 11.12 51.38 21.04
N VAL A 273 12.40 51.03 21.20
CA VAL A 273 13.27 51.63 22.20
C VAL A 273 13.54 53.04 21.72
N GLY A 274 12.74 53.96 22.26
CA GLY A 274 12.85 55.39 22.01
C GLY A 274 14.29 55.88 21.98
N GLN A 275 14.64 56.54 20.89
CA GLN A 275 15.79 57.41 20.82
C GLN A 275 15.34 58.86 21.03
N LYS A 276 16.13 59.50 21.90
CA LYS A 276 16.02 60.85 22.44
C LYS A 276 16.01 61.95 21.39
#